data_AF-A0A534ZZK5-F1
#
_entry.id   AF-A0A534ZZK5-F1
#
_cell.length_a   1.000
_cell.length_b   1.000
_cell.length_c   1.000
_cell.angle_alpha   90.00
_cell.angle_beta   90.00
_cell.angle_gamma   90.00
#
_symmetry.space_group_name_H-M   'P 1'
#
loop_
_entity.id
_entity.type
_entity.pdbx_description
1 polymer ?
#
loop_
_entity_poly.entity_id
_entity_poly.type
_entity_poly.pdbx_seq_one_letter_code
_entity_poly.pdbx_strand_id
1 'polypeptide(L)'
;MHSAYIRITVKKDAVLTVRLPATTRRRLEALARQEGRSMSAQAERLIEQGMSTGAPARGHVRTARSLAGVLSGGRVPTVADFREVRALISASLRRRTRLHDDRRR
;
A
#
# COMPACT_ATOMS: atom_id res chain seq x y z
N MET A 1 1.59 -22.01 -14.34
CA MET A 1 1.30 -21.35 -13.04
C MET A 1 0.51 -22.32 -12.17
N HIS A 2 1.14 -22.95 -11.17
CA HIS A 2 0.45 -23.89 -10.29
C HIS A 2 -0.17 -23.14 -9.10
N SER A 3 -1.49 -22.96 -9.12
CA SER A 3 -2.27 -22.32 -8.07
C SER A 3 -2.87 -23.40 -7.17
N ALA A 4 -2.68 -23.27 -5.86
CA ALA A 4 -3.20 -24.22 -4.89
C ALA A 4 -4.25 -23.54 -4.02
N TYR A 5 -5.30 -24.28 -3.67
CA TYR A 5 -6.41 -23.80 -2.88
C TYR A 5 -6.26 -24.24 -1.43
N ILE A 6 -6.48 -23.32 -0.50
CA ILE A 6 -6.64 -23.66 0.92
C ILE A 6 -8.06 -23.27 1.32
N ARG A 7 -8.77 -24.24 1.92
CA ARG A 7 -10.07 -24.04 2.55
C ARG A 7 -9.84 -23.88 4.05
N ILE A 8 -10.20 -22.73 4.60
CA ILE A 8 -10.11 -22.40 6.02
C ILE A 8 -11.55 -22.33 6.55
N THR A 9 -11.86 -23.09 7.59
CA THR A 9 -13.16 -23.03 8.26
C THR A 9 -12.99 -22.19 9.52
N VAL A 10 -13.64 -21.03 9.58
CA VAL A 10 -13.59 -20.12 10.73
C VAL A 10 -14.85 -20.36 11.55
N LYS A 11 -14.69 -20.61 12.86
CA LYS A 11 -15.76 -20.86 13.88
C LYS A 11 -17.15 -21.11 13.30
N LYS A 12 -17.43 -22.37 12.91
CA LYS A 12 -18.72 -22.98 12.50
C LYS A 12 -19.65 -22.26 11.51
N ASP A 13 -19.44 -20.99 11.16
CA ASP A 13 -20.41 -20.16 10.47
C ASP A 13 -19.90 -19.62 9.12
N ALA A 14 -18.59 -19.72 8.83
CA ALA A 14 -18.02 -19.25 7.56
C ALA A 14 -16.85 -20.11 7.04
N VAL A 15 -16.81 -20.31 5.72
CA VAL A 15 -15.73 -20.99 5.00
C VAL A 15 -15.03 -20.01 4.07
N LEU A 16 -13.73 -19.79 4.29
CA LEU A 16 -12.88 -18.97 3.43
C LEU A 16 -12.06 -19.88 2.50
N THR A 17 -12.20 -19.70 1.20
CA THR A 17 -11.38 -20.42 0.21
C THR A 17 -10.45 -19.43 -0.48
N VAL A 18 -9.13 -19.61 -0.34
CA VAL A 18 -8.13 -18.69 -0.87
C VAL A 18 -7.22 -19.42 -1.86
N ARG A 19 -6.94 -18.76 -3.00
CA ARG A 19 -5.88 -19.18 -3.93
C ARG A 19 -4.56 -18.62 -3.47
N LEU A 20 -3.59 -19.48 -3.22
CA LEU A 20 -2.25 -19.08 -2.85
C LEU A 20 -1.23 -19.56 -3.89
N PRO A 21 -0.16 -18.79 -4.11
CA PRO A 21 1.02 -19.30 -4.79
C PRO A 21 1.54 -20.56 -4.08
N ALA A 22 2.02 -21.53 -4.86
CA ALA A 22 2.54 -22.80 -4.33
C ALA A 22 3.66 -22.59 -3.28
N THR A 23 4.48 -21.56 -3.45
CA THR A 23 5.53 -21.17 -2.51
C THR A 23 4.96 -20.74 -1.16
N THR A 24 3.92 -19.91 -1.15
CA THR A 24 3.23 -19.45 0.07
C THR A 24 2.57 -20.61 0.81
N ARG A 25 1.92 -21.53 0.09
CA ARG A 25 1.34 -22.75 0.69
C ARG A 25 2.40 -23.60 1.38
N ARG A 26 3.53 -23.86 0.72
CA ARG A 26 4.63 -24.66 1.29
C ARG A 26 5.20 -24.02 2.55
N ARG A 27 5.33 -22.69 2.58
CA ARG A 27 5.76 -21.95 3.78
C ARG A 27 4.76 -22.11 4.92
N LEU A 28 3.47 -21.99 4.63
CA LEU A 28 2.41 -22.18 5.62
C LEU A 28 2.42 -23.60 6.22
N GLU A 29 2.58 -24.62 5.38
CA GLU A 29 2.73 -26.01 5.81
C GLU A 29 3.95 -26.24 6.71
N ALA A 30 5.10 -25.66 6.34
CA ALA A 30 6.32 -25.78 7.14
C ALA A 30 6.15 -25.16 8.53
N LEU A 31 5.55 -23.96 8.60
CA LEU A 31 5.24 -23.29 9.86
C LEU A 31 4.25 -24.10 10.71
N ALA A 32 3.21 -24.65 10.10
CA ALA A 32 2.23 -25.49 10.79
C ALA A 32 2.90 -26.74 11.38
N ARG A 33 3.77 -27.42 10.62
CA ARG A 33 4.52 -28.60 11.10
C ARG A 33 5.46 -28.26 12.23
N GLN A 34 6.21 -27.15 12.12
CA GLN A 34 7.15 -26.71 13.15
C GLN A 34 6.45 -26.47 14.49
N GLU A 35 5.21 -25.99 14.45
CA GLU A 35 4.44 -25.66 15.64
C GLU A 35 3.46 -26.77 16.08
N GLY A 36 3.45 -27.91 15.40
CA GLY A 36 2.54 -29.02 15.70
C GLY A 36 1.05 -28.69 15.48
N ARG A 37 0.75 -27.76 14.57
CA ARG A 37 -0.61 -27.27 14.28
C ARG A 37 -1.14 -27.81 12.96
N SER A 38 -2.47 -27.87 12.82
CA SER A 38 -3.09 -28.11 11.52
C SER A 38 -2.94 -26.88 10.62
N MET A 39 -3.00 -27.09 9.29
CA MET A 39 -2.90 -25.99 8.33
C MET A 39 -3.98 -24.93 8.51
N SER A 40 -5.23 -25.33 8.79
CA SER A 40 -6.34 -24.41 9.00
C SER A 40 -6.15 -23.58 10.27
N ALA A 41 -5.71 -24.20 11.37
CA ALA A 41 -5.42 -23.51 12.62
C ALA A 41 -4.25 -22.54 12.46
N GLN A 42 -3.23 -22.91 11.69
CA GLN A 42 -2.12 -22.01 11.39
C GLN A 42 -2.56 -20.81 10.54
N ALA A 43 -3.40 -21.06 9.54
CA ALA A 43 -3.94 -20.00 8.69
C ALA A 43 -4.85 -19.05 9.49
N GLU A 44 -5.73 -19.58 10.33
CA GLU A 44 -6.57 -18.80 11.26
C GLU A 44 -5.70 -17.92 12.16
N ARG A 45 -4.68 -18.48 12.81
CA ARG A 45 -3.76 -17.72 13.66
C ARG A 45 -3.07 -16.58 12.90
N LEU A 46 -2.56 -16.85 11.70
CA LEU A 46 -1.86 -15.84 10.90
C LEU A 46 -2.81 -14.74 10.41
N ILE A 47 -4.05 -15.09 10.06
CA ILE A 47 -5.10 -14.14 9.72
C ILE A 47 -5.45 -13.29 10.95
N GLU A 48 -5.71 -13.92 12.09
CA GLU A 48 -6.01 -13.25 13.35
C GLU A 48 -4.86 -12.32 13.78
N GLN A 49 -3.61 -12.76 13.63
CA GLN A 49 -2.43 -11.93 13.86
C GLN A 49 -2.38 -10.74 12.90
N GLY A 50 -2.63 -10.95 11.61
CA GLY A 50 -2.69 -9.88 10.61
C GLY A 50 -3.80 -8.86 10.90
N MET A 51 -4.96 -9.33 11.35
CA MET A 51 -6.11 -8.50 11.72
C MET A 51 -5.91 -7.78 13.07
N SER A 52 -5.27 -8.44 14.04
CA SER A 52 -4.86 -7.87 15.33
C SER A 52 -3.77 -6.81 15.16
N THR A 53 -2.95 -6.93 14.10
CA THR A 53 -2.00 -5.89 13.68
C THR A 53 -2.72 -4.72 12.95
N GLY A 54 -4.05 -4.69 12.99
CA GLY A 54 -4.93 -3.63 12.50
C GLY A 54 -4.89 -2.31 13.28
N ALA A 55 -3.97 -2.14 14.24
CA ALA A 55 -3.41 -0.82 14.50
C ALA A 55 -2.19 -0.66 13.57
N PRO A 56 -2.23 0.21 12.54
CA PRO A 56 -1.24 0.20 11.48
C PRO A 56 0.14 0.63 12.02
N ALA A 57 1.05 -0.32 12.18
CA ALA A 57 2.45 -0.04 12.44
C ALA A 57 3.22 0.12 11.12
N ARG A 58 3.33 1.39 10.68
CA ARG A 58 4.53 1.98 10.05
C ARG A 58 5.18 1.18 8.89
N GLY A 59 4.42 0.93 7.83
CA GLY A 59 5.00 1.11 6.49
C GLY A 59 5.25 2.60 6.28
N HIS A 60 6.35 3.01 5.65
CA HIS A 60 6.56 4.39 5.20
C HIS A 60 5.53 4.78 4.12
N VAL A 61 4.26 4.86 4.49
CA VAL A 61 3.30 5.73 3.82
C VAL A 61 3.64 7.08 4.41
N ARG A 62 4.23 7.99 3.61
CA ARG A 62 4.13 9.42 3.92
C ARG A 62 2.70 9.62 4.36
N THR A 63 2.49 9.88 5.65
CA THR A 63 1.16 10.04 6.22
C THR A 63 0.40 10.88 5.23
N ALA A 64 -0.56 10.29 4.53
CA ALA A 64 -1.52 11.06 3.76
C ALA A 64 -2.34 11.72 4.86
N ARG A 65 -1.77 12.80 5.42
CA ARG A 65 -2.47 13.71 6.29
C ARG A 65 -3.74 13.97 5.54
N SER A 66 -4.87 13.60 6.12
CA SER A 66 -6.16 13.81 5.49
C SER A 66 -6.18 15.25 5.02
N LEU A 67 -6.19 15.46 3.70
CA LEU A 67 -6.24 16.80 3.11
C LEU A 67 -7.65 17.38 3.24
N ALA A 68 -8.61 16.56 3.68
CA ALA A 68 -9.97 16.99 3.98
C ALA A 68 -9.92 18.09 5.05
N GLY A 69 -10.41 19.28 4.68
CA GLY A 69 -10.44 20.44 5.55
C GLY A 69 -9.10 21.18 5.73
N VAL A 70 -7.99 20.73 5.14
CA VAL A 70 -6.70 21.44 5.28
C VAL A 70 -6.76 22.86 4.70
N LEU A 71 -7.61 23.07 3.69
CA LEU A 71 -7.85 24.37 3.07
C LEU A 71 -9.22 24.98 3.43
N SER A 72 -9.97 24.39 4.38
CA SER A 72 -11.26 24.97 4.76
C SER A 72 -11.04 26.32 5.44
N GLY A 73 -11.67 27.37 4.90
CA GLY A 73 -11.43 28.76 5.34
C GLY A 73 -10.19 29.42 4.73
N GLY A 74 -9.45 28.72 3.85
CA GLY A 74 -8.33 29.30 3.12
C GLY A 74 -8.79 30.35 2.11
N ARG A 75 -7.95 31.36 1.87
CA ARG A 75 -8.21 32.38 0.84
C ARG A 75 -8.29 31.71 -0.53
N VAL A 76 -9.39 31.91 -1.25
CA VAL A 76 -9.53 31.46 -2.64
C VAL A 76 -8.60 32.30 -3.52
N PRO A 77 -7.62 31.70 -4.22
CA PRO A 77 -6.74 32.44 -5.10
C PRO A 77 -7.50 33.05 -6.28
N THR A 78 -7.04 34.22 -6.71
CA THR A 78 -7.57 34.92 -7.88
C THR A 78 -6.91 34.44 -9.16
N VAL A 79 -7.48 34.80 -10.31
CA VAL A 79 -6.90 34.50 -11.63
C VAL A 79 -5.50 35.13 -11.79
N ALA A 80 -5.24 36.28 -11.16
CA ALA A 80 -3.92 36.93 -11.19
C ALA A 80 -2.86 36.06 -10.49
N ASP A 81 -3.20 35.50 -9.32
CA ASP A 81 -2.31 34.61 -8.56
C ASP A 81 -1.93 33.37 -9.39
N PHE A 82 -2.88 32.80 -10.14
CA PHE A 82 -2.59 31.67 -11.04
C PHE A 82 -1.68 32.05 -12.20
N ARG A 83 -1.81 33.25 -12.76
CA ARG A 83 -0.96 33.72 -13.87
C ARG A 83 0.49 33.91 -13.41
N GLU A 84 0.68 34.48 -12.22
CA GLU A 84 1.99 34.68 -11.63
C GLU A 84 2.72 33.36 -11.38
N VAL A 85 2.05 32.41 -10.70
CA VAL A 85 2.62 31.08 -10.42
C VAL A 85 2.97 30.34 -11.72
N ARG A 86 2.10 30.43 -12.74
CA ARG A 86 2.37 29.81 -14.05
C ARG A 86 3.62 30.40 -14.71
N ALA A 87 3.84 31.71 -14.61
CA ALA A 87 5.03 32.36 -15.15
C ALA A 87 6.31 31.85 -14.45
N LEU A 88 6.30 31.78 -13.12
CA LEU A 88 7.41 31.27 -12.32
C LEU A 88 7.75 29.81 -12.65
N ILE A 89 6.75 28.94 -12.71
CA ILE A 89 6.94 27.52 -13.05
C ILE A 89 7.52 27.39 -14.47
N SER A 90 6.94 28.08 -15.45
CA SER A 90 7.38 28.02 -16.85
C SER A 90 8.84 28.47 -17.03
N ALA A 91 9.24 29.53 -16.32
CA ALA A 91 10.62 30.00 -16.32
C ALA A 91 11.59 28.96 -15.71
N SER A 92 11.19 28.30 -14.61
CA SER A 92 12.00 27.27 -13.96
C SER A 92 12.21 26.04 -14.85
N LEU A 93 11.17 25.63 -15.58
CA LEU A 93 11.22 24.48 -16.48
C LEU A 93 12.13 24.75 -17.68
N ARG A 94 11.99 25.92 -18.32
CA ARG A 94 12.87 26.33 -19.42
C ARG A 94 14.34 26.39 -19.03
N ARG A 95 14.64 26.83 -17.81
CA ARG A 95 16.03 26.85 -17.30
C ARG A 95 16.57 25.42 -17.13
N ARG A 96 15.74 24.49 -16.66
CA ARG A 96 16.13 23.09 -16.48
C ARG A 96 16.38 22.36 -17.80
N THR A 97 15.58 22.61 -18.84
CA THR A 97 15.79 22.02 -20.17
C THR A 97 17.10 22.50 -20.79
N ARG A 98 17.40 23.81 -20.71
CA ARG A 98 18.67 24.36 -21.20
C ARG A 98 19.89 23.72 -20.51
N LEU A 99 19.84 23.58 -19.19
CA LEU A 99 20.91 22.92 -18.43
C LEU A 99 21.08 21.43 -18.76
N HIS A 100 20.02 20.76 -19.23
CA HIS A 100 20.10 19.36 -19.65
C HIS A 100 20.66 19.22 -21.08
N ASP A 101 20.36 20.16 -21.97
CA ASP A 101 20.91 20.17 -23.33
C ASP A 101 22.40 20.53 -23.36
N ASP A 102 22.87 21.46 -22.51
CA ASP A 102 24.29 21.81 -22.41
C ASP A 102 25.16 20.67 -21.88
N ARG A 103 24.60 19.70 -21.14
CA ARG A 103 25.33 18.52 -20.64
C ARG A 103 25.41 17.36 -21.62
N ARG A 104 24.71 17.43 -22.75
CA ARG A 104 24.70 16.39 -23.80
C ARG A 104 25.58 16.74 -25.00
N ARG A 105 26.22 17.91 -24.99
CA ARG A 105 27.28 18.31 -25.92
C ARG A 105 28.63 18.11 -25.27
#